data_AF-A0A3E0PG29-F1
#
_entry.id   AF-A0A3E0PG29-F1
#
_cell.length_a   1.000
_cell.length_b   1.000
_cell.length_c   1.000
_cell.angle_alpha   90.00
_cell.angle_beta   90.00
_cell.angle_gamma   90.00
#
_symmetry.space_group_name_H-M   'P 1'
#
loop_
_entity.id
_entity.type
_entity.pdbx_description
1 polymer ?
#
loop_
_entity_poly.entity_id
_entity_poly.type
_entity_poly.pdbx_seq_one_letter_code
_entity_poly.pdbx_strand_id
1 'polypeptide(L)'
;MLDELLREQPGRLLSVLIGSLGDFDLAEDALQDAVAAALAHWPRDGVPANPAGWLVTAARRRAIDQLRRGANWRRKEEELRVLAQLESQADE
;
A
#
# COMPACT_ATOMS: atom_id res chain seq x y z
N MET A 1 22.62 5.28 -1.24
CA MET A 1 22.34 4.35 -0.12
C MET A 1 21.00 3.64 -0.30
N LEU A 2 19.87 4.34 -0.52
CA LEU A 2 18.63 3.67 -0.94
C LEU A 2 18.82 2.88 -2.24
N ASP A 3 19.45 3.51 -3.24
CA ASP A 3 19.82 2.82 -4.49
C ASP A 3 20.69 1.59 -4.28
N GLU A 4 21.62 1.64 -3.32
CA GLU A 4 22.50 0.50 -3.01
C GLU A 4 21.69 -0.65 -2.41
N LEU A 5 20.85 -0.34 -1.43
CA LEU A 5 19.97 -1.31 -0.79
C LEU A 5 19.01 -1.98 -1.81
N LEU A 6 18.49 -1.20 -2.75
CA LEU A 6 17.59 -1.69 -3.80
C LEU A 6 18.31 -2.46 -4.91
N ARG A 7 19.61 -2.25 -5.12
CA ARG A 7 20.43 -3.10 -6.00
C ARG A 7 20.80 -4.41 -5.34
N GLU A 8 21.16 -4.37 -4.06
CA GLU A 8 21.64 -5.55 -3.35
C GLU A 8 20.50 -6.50 -2.91
N GLN A 9 19.34 -5.95 -2.50
CA GLN A 9 18.30 -6.72 -1.81
C GLN A 9 16.85 -6.45 -2.24
N PRO A 10 16.53 -6.22 -3.53
CA PRO A 10 15.15 -5.93 -3.95
C PRO A 10 14.25 -7.16 -3.75
N GLY A 11 14.72 -8.34 -4.19
CA GLY A 11 13.95 -9.59 -4.09
C GLY A 11 13.68 -10.01 -2.65
N ARG A 12 14.62 -9.80 -1.72
CA ARG A 12 14.45 -10.16 -0.31
C ARG A 12 13.37 -9.33 0.36
N LEU A 13 13.34 -8.01 0.14
CA LEU A 13 12.31 -7.13 0.68
C LEU A 13 10.93 -7.53 0.16
N LEU A 14 10.83 -7.78 -1.15
CA LEU A 14 9.58 -8.18 -1.78
C LEU A 14 9.11 -9.55 -1.29
N SER A 15 9.98 -10.56 -1.15
CA SER A 15 9.63 -11.87 -0.60
C SER A 15 9.07 -11.79 0.82
N VAL A 16 9.65 -10.94 1.67
CA VAL A 16 9.13 -10.72 3.04
C VAL A 16 7.74 -10.09 3.02
N LEU A 17 7.50 -9.14 2.10
CA LEU A 17 6.21 -8.49 1.95
C LEU A 17 5.15 -9.45 1.41
N ILE A 18 5.45 -10.17 0.32
CA ILE A 18 4.58 -11.21 -0.25
C ILE A 18 4.20 -12.23 0.82
N GLY A 19 5.17 -12.75 1.58
CA GLY A 19 4.90 -13.73 2.64
C GLY A 19 4.00 -13.20 3.76
N SER A 20 4.00 -11.88 3.99
CA SER A 20 3.15 -11.26 5.03
C SER A 20 1.80 -10.73 4.52
N LEU A 21 1.71 -10.39 3.23
CA LEU A 21 0.52 -9.79 2.63
C LEU A 21 -0.33 -10.82 1.86
N GLY A 22 0.27 -11.93 1.42
CA GLY A 22 -0.41 -12.99 0.69
C GLY A 22 -0.79 -12.63 -0.76
N ASP A 23 -0.34 -11.47 -1.24
CA ASP A 23 -0.70 -10.89 -2.53
C ASP A 23 0.55 -10.23 -3.13
N PHE A 24 0.92 -10.61 -4.35
CA PHE A 24 2.11 -10.13 -5.04
C PHE A 24 1.97 -8.68 -5.47
N ASP A 25 0.86 -8.35 -6.13
CA ASP A 25 0.63 -7.02 -6.70
C ASP A 25 0.53 -5.99 -5.55
N LEU A 26 -0.19 -6.34 -4.48
CA LEU A 26 -0.27 -5.50 -3.29
C LEU A 26 1.11 -5.29 -2.63
N ALA A 27 1.95 -6.33 -2.63
CA ALA A 27 3.29 -6.23 -2.04
C ALA A 27 4.22 -5.35 -2.89
N GLU A 28 4.16 -5.46 -4.21
CA GLU A 28 4.93 -4.64 -5.14
C GLU A 28 4.54 -3.16 -5.01
N ASP A 29 3.26 -2.84 -5.12
CA ASP A 29 2.75 -1.47 -5.02
C ASP A 29 3.11 -0.84 -3.66
N ALA A 30 2.94 -1.61 -2.57
CA ALA A 30 3.28 -1.15 -1.25
C ALA A 30 4.78 -0.88 -1.07
N LEU A 31 5.65 -1.71 -1.66
CA LEU A 31 7.09 -1.51 -1.62
C LEU A 31 7.49 -0.26 -2.40
N GLN A 32 6.93 -0.06 -3.60
CA GLN A 32 7.20 1.12 -4.42
C GLN A 32 6.79 2.41 -3.71
N ASP A 33 5.61 2.44 -3.08
CA ASP A 33 5.16 3.57 -2.27
C ASP A 33 6.09 3.84 -1.08
N ALA A 34 6.59 2.79 -0.42
CA ALA A 34 7.55 2.94 0.68
C ALA A 34 8.90 3.50 0.20
N VAL A 35 9.37 3.06 -0.96
CA VAL A 35 10.59 3.60 -1.61
C VAL A 35 10.40 5.07 -1.99
N ALA A 36 9.25 5.44 -2.56
CA ALA A 36 8.92 6.82 -2.86
C ALA A 36 8.92 7.70 -1.60
N ALA A 37 8.35 7.20 -0.50
CA ALA A 37 8.39 7.88 0.79
C ALA A 37 9.84 8.04 1.31
N ALA A 38 10.67 7.01 1.21
CA ALA A 38 12.09 7.09 1.57
C ALA A 38 12.83 8.16 0.75
N LEU A 39 12.65 8.19 -0.57
CA LEU A 39 13.24 9.18 -1.47
C LEU A 39 12.84 10.61 -1.10
N ALA A 40 11.60 10.82 -0.66
CA ALA A 40 11.13 12.14 -0.26
C ALA A 40 11.67 12.60 1.11
N HIS A 41 11.81 11.69 2.08
CA HIS A 41 12.06 12.05 3.47
C HIS A 41 13.53 11.91 3.89
N TRP A 42 14.21 10.84 3.47
CA TRP A 42 15.59 10.56 3.92
C TRP A 42 16.60 11.67 3.59
N PRO A 43 16.53 12.39 2.46
CA PRO A 43 17.44 13.52 2.21
C PRO A 43 17.30 14.67 3.21
N ARG A 44 16.13 14.81 3.85
CA ARG A 44 15.81 15.90 4.79
C ARG A 44 15.99 15.46 6.24
N ASP A 45 15.46 14.29 6.56
CA ASP A 45 15.33 13.79 7.94
C ASP A 45 16.48 12.85 8.33
N GLY A 46 17.34 12.52 7.36
CA GLY A 46 18.38 11.53 7.51
C GLY A 46 17.87 10.11 7.27
N VAL A 47 18.83 9.20 7.09
CA VAL A 47 18.54 7.78 6.89
C VAL A 47 18.28 7.11 8.25
N PRO A 48 17.22 6.30 8.38
CA PRO A 48 16.99 5.46 9.57
C PRO A 48 18.14 4.47 9.84
N ALA A 49 18.42 4.17 11.11
CA ALA A 49 19.45 3.20 11.49
C ALA A 49 19.26 1.79 10.88
N ASN A 50 18.01 1.40 10.60
CA ASN A 50 17.67 0.19 9.85
C ASN A 50 16.79 0.55 8.63
N PRO A 51 17.38 0.86 7.46
CA PRO A 51 16.66 1.25 6.26
C PRO A 51 15.72 0.16 5.74
N ALA A 52 16.17 -1.10 5.73
CA ALA A 52 15.38 -2.24 5.26
C ALA A 52 14.15 -2.49 6.13
N GLY A 53 14.33 -2.49 7.45
CA GLY A 53 13.22 -2.64 8.40
C GLY A 53 12.22 -1.48 8.32
N TRP A 54 12.71 -0.27 8.08
CA TRP A 54 11.85 0.88 7.83
C TRP A 54 11.01 0.70 6.56
N LEU A 55 11.61 0.27 5.45
CA LEU A 55 10.90 0.03 4.19
C LEU A 55 9.80 -1.03 4.34
N VAL A 56 10.10 -2.18 4.96
CA VAL A 56 9.09 -3.22 5.22
C VAL A 56 7.95 -2.69 6.07
N THR A 57 8.25 -1.90 7.09
CA THR A 57 7.23 -1.32 7.98
C THR A 57 6.36 -0.30 7.24
N ALA A 58 6.98 0.59 6.47
CA ALA A 58 6.28 1.59 5.67
C ALA A 58 5.38 0.94 4.61
N ALA A 59 5.89 -0.08 3.90
CA ALA A 59 5.13 -0.83 2.92
C ALA A 59 3.92 -1.53 3.54
N ARG A 60 4.08 -2.24 4.67
CA ARG A 60 2.96 -2.88 5.36
C ARG A 60 1.86 -1.89 5.76
N ARG A 61 2.23 -0.73 6.29
CA ARG A 61 1.25 0.33 6.62
C ARG A 61 0.51 0.80 5.38
N ARG A 62 1.23 1.01 4.29
CA ARG A 62 0.66 1.41 3.01
C ARG A 62 -0.33 0.38 2.47
N ALA A 63 0.03 -0.91 2.50
CA ALA A 63 -0.84 -2.01 2.07
C ALA A 63 -2.12 -2.05 2.90
N ILE A 64 -2.03 -1.93 4.23
CA ILE A 64 -3.20 -1.86 5.12
C ILE A 64 -4.11 -0.68 4.73
N ASP A 65 -3.52 0.49 4.45
CA ASP A 65 -4.30 1.65 4.04
C ASP A 65 -4.99 1.45 2.68
N GLN A 66 -4.32 0.80 1.72
CA GLN A 66 -4.95 0.43 0.44
C GLN A 66 -6.13 -0.52 0.65
N LEU A 67 -5.95 -1.58 1.44
CA LEU A 67 -7.01 -2.54 1.76
C LEU A 67 -8.21 -1.88 2.44
N ARG A 68 -7.95 -0.96 3.40
CA ARG A 68 -8.99 -0.18 4.07
C ARG A 68 -9.75 0.72 3.10
N ARG A 69 -9.04 1.40 2.19
CA ARG A 69 -9.68 2.23 1.15
C ARG A 69 -10.53 1.39 0.20
N GLY A 70 -10.03 0.22 -0.22
CA GLY A 70 -10.81 -0.71 -1.06
C GLY A 70 -12.08 -1.21 -0.36
N ALA A 71 -12.01 -1.53 0.94
CA ALA A 71 -13.17 -1.92 1.72
C ALA A 71 -14.19 -0.78 1.85
N ASN A 72 -13.73 0.45 2.08
CA ASN A 72 -14.59 1.63 2.15
C ASN A 72 -15.26 1.91 0.79
N TRP A 73 -14.55 1.73 -0.32
CA TRP A 73 -15.12 1.87 -1.66
C TRP A 73 -16.20 0.84 -1.94
N ARG A 74 -15.96 -0.44 -1.64
CA ARG A 74 -17.00 -1.48 -1.80
C ARG A 74 -18.25 -1.19 -0.98
N ARG A 75 -18.10 -0.67 0.24
CA ARG A 75 -19.25 -0.27 1.07
C ARG A 75 -20.06 0.86 0.42
N LYS A 76 -19.39 1.91 -0.05
CA LYS A 76 -20.06 3.04 -0.70
C LYS A 76 -20.73 2.64 -2.01
N GLU A 77 -20.11 1.74 -2.78
CA GLU A 77 -20.70 1.21 -4.00
C GLU A 77 -22.02 0.48 -3.70
N GLU A 78 -22.06 -0.32 -2.63
CA GLU A 78 -23.29 -0.99 -2.19
C GLU A 78 -24.36 0.01 -1.75
N GLU A 79 -24.00 1.02 -0.94
CA GLU A 79 -24.92 2.10 -0.54
C GLU A 79 -25.51 2.84 -1.75
N LEU A 80 -24.69 3.16 -2.75
CA LEU A 80 -25.14 3.80 -3.99
C LEU A 80 -26.05 2.90 -4.81
N ARG A 81 -25.78 1.59 -4.89
CA ARG A 81 -26.65 0.62 -5.57
C ARG A 81 -28.03 0.55 -4.93
N VAL A 82 -28.09 0.53 -3.59
CA VAL A 82 -29.36 0.54 -2.86
C VAL A 82 -30.14 1.83 -3.13
N LEU A 83 -29.48 2.99 -3.08
CA LEU A 83 -30.12 4.27 -3.38
C LEU A 83 -30.67 4.32 -4.81
N ALA A 84 -29.88 3.91 -5.80
CA ALA A 84 -30.32 3.85 -7.20
C ALA A 84 -31.52 2.93 -7.41
N GLN A 85 -31.58 1.81 -6.66
CA GLN A 85 -32.72 0.90 -6.72
C GLN A 85 -33.99 1.49 -6.09
N LEU A 86 -33.85 2.27 -5.01
CA LEU A 86 -34.97 2.97 -4.39
C LEU A 86 -35.51 4.10 -5.28
N GLU A 87 -34.62 4.85 -5.93
CA GLU A 87 -35.02 5.87 -6.93
C GLU A 87 -35.79 5.24 -8.10
N SER A 88 -35.27 4.13 -8.65
CA SER A 88 -35.96 3.40 -9.72
C SER A 88 -37.34 2.87 -9.32
N GLN A 89 -37.53 2.49 -8.06
CA GLN A 89 -38.83 2.03 -7.54
C GLN A 89 -39.81 3.18 -7.25
N ALA A 90 -39.31 4.39 -7.01
CA ALA A 90 -40.13 5.56 -6.78
C ALA A 90 -40.60 6.22 -8.08
N ASP A 91 -39.85 6.02 -9.17
CA ASP A 91 -40.18 6.52 -10.51
C ASP A 91 -41.14 5.59 -11.30
N GLU A 92 -41.37 4.36 -10.83
CA GLU A 92 -42.36 3.39 -11.35
C GLU A 92 -43.73 3.48 -10.65
#